data_AF-A0AAV3V7D6-F1
#
_entry.id   AF-A0AAV3V7D6-F1
#
_cell.length_a   1.000
_cell.length_b   1.000
_cell.length_c   1.000
_cell.angle_alpha   90.00
_cell.angle_beta   90.00
_cell.angle_gamma   90.00
#
_symmetry.space_group_name_H-M   'P 1'
#
loop_
_entity.id
_entity.type
_entity.pdbx_description
1 polymer ?
#
loop_
_entity_poly.entity_id
_entity_poly.type
_entity_poly.pdbx_seq_one_letter_code
_entity_poly.pdbx_strand_id
1 'polypeptide(L)' 'MNQQQFEYAYLFGAVCAATGETEALIAPWVNKEIMQQHLDLISKRTEPERHAVVIMDGLG' A
#
# COMPACT_ATOMS: atom_id res chain seq x y z
N MET A 1 -2.89 -24.70 -27.84
CA MET A 1 -1.94 -23.70 -27.30
C MET A 1 -2.46 -23.31 -25.93
N ASN A 2 -1.82 -23.78 -24.86
CA ASN A 2 -2.21 -23.44 -23.50
C ASN A 2 -1.58 -22.08 -23.17
N GLN A 3 -2.39 -21.04 -22.98
CA GLN A 3 -1.89 -19.78 -22.43
C GLN A 3 -1.43 -20.11 -21.00
N GLN A 4 -0.16 -19.85 -20.67
CA GLN A 4 0.26 -19.85 -19.26
C GLN A 4 -0.53 -18.72 -18.58
N GLN A 5 -1.54 -19.08 -17.77
CA GLN A 5 -2.13 -18.14 -16.83
C GLN A 5 -1.09 -17.89 -15.75
N PHE A 6 -0.41 -16.75 -15.83
CA PHE A 6 0.34 -16.23 -14.71
C PHE A 6 -0.65 -15.65 -13.71
N GLU A 7 -0.56 -16.10 -12.46
CA GLU A 7 -1.22 -15.42 -11.36
C GLU A 7 -0.42 -14.16 -11.03
N TYR A 8 -1.11 -13.02 -10.99
CA TYR A 8 -0.53 -11.75 -10.60
C TYR A 8 -1.28 -11.22 -9.39
N ALA A 9 -0.54 -10.56 -8.52
CA ALA A 9 -1.08 -9.78 -7.42
C ALA A 9 -0.32 -8.46 -7.33
N TYR A 10 -0.99 -7.44 -6.82
CA TYR A 10 -0.45 -6.12 -6.59
C TYR A 10 -0.08 -6.00 -5.11
N LEU A 11 1.10 -5.46 -4.84
CA LEU A 11 1.58 -5.17 -3.49
C LEU A 11 1.64 -3.66 -3.30
N PHE A 12 0.87 -3.16 -2.35
CA PHE A 12 0.96 -1.80 -1.84
C PHE A 12 1.80 -1.85 -0.58
N GLY A 13 2.95 -1.19 -0.57
CA GLY A 13 3.87 -1.17 0.57
C GLY A 13 4.22 0.25 0.96
N ALA A 14 4.28 0.52 2.26
CA ALA A 14 4.73 1.77 2.83
C ALA A 14 5.66 1.51 4.02
N VAL A 15 6.67 2.36 4.18
CA VAL A 15 7.60 2.32 5.31
C VAL A 15 7.73 3.70 5.94
N CYS A 16 7.69 3.76 7.26
CA CYS A 16 7.99 4.96 8.01
C CYS A 16 9.51 5.18 8.03
N ALA A 17 9.99 6.24 7.36
CA ALA A 17 11.42 6.54 7.31
C ALA A 17 12.05 6.81 8.69
N ALA A 18 11.26 7.25 9.67
CA ALA A 18 11.75 7.58 11.01
C ALA A 18 11.88 6.35 11.93
N THR A 19 10.99 5.36 11.79
CA THR A 19 10.89 4.22 12.73
C THR A 19 11.18 2.87 12.10
N GLY A 20 11.16 2.77 10.76
CA GLY A 20 11.27 1.51 10.02
C GLY A 20 10.00 0.66 10.04
N GLU A 21 8.92 1.12 10.68
CA GLU A 21 7.64 0.41 10.67
C GLU A 21 7.08 0.33 9.25
N THR A 22 6.49 -0.80 8.91
CA THR A 22 6.06 -1.12 7.55
C THR A 22 4.62 -1.59 7.54
N GLU A 23 3.85 -1.13 6.55
CA GLU A 23 2.48 -1.57 6.28
C GLU A 23 2.39 -2.07 4.84
N ALA A 24 1.64 -3.15 4.63
CA ALA A 24 1.51 -3.77 3.32
C ALA A 24 0.10 -4.33 3.07
N LEU A 25 -0.36 -4.23 1.82
CA LEU A 25 -1.62 -4.79 1.35
C LEU A 25 -1.40 -5.50 0.02
N ILE A 26 -1.80 -6.77 -0.06
CA ILE A 26 -1.80 -7.56 -1.30
C ILE A 26 -3.21 -7.56 -1.87
N ALA A 27 -3.36 -7.25 -3.15
CA ALA A 27 -4.64 -7.23 -3.81
C ALA A 27 -4.61 -7.83 -5.23
N PRO A 28 -5.70 -8.47 -5.69
CA PRO A 28 -5.80 -9.02 -7.05
C PRO A 28 -5.96 -7.97 -8.18
N TRP A 29 -6.20 -6.70 -7.87
CA TRP A 29 -6.31 -5.60 -8.83
C TRP A 29 -5.85 -4.26 -8.22
N VAL A 30 -5.76 -3.19 -9.03
CA VAL A 30 -5.45 -1.82 -8.58
C VAL A 30 -6.65 -0.92 -8.79
N ASN A 31 -7.11 -0.27 -7.73
CA ASN A 31 -8.13 0.77 -7.80
C ASN A 31 -8.01 1.74 -6.61
N LYS A 32 -8.82 2.80 -6.63
CA LYS A 32 -8.84 3.81 -5.56
C LYS A 32 -9.29 3.27 -4.21
N GLU A 33 -10.13 2.23 -4.19
CA GLU A 33 -10.64 1.63 -2.97
C GLU A 33 -9.54 0.87 -2.21
N ILE A 34 -8.72 0.10 -2.93
CA ILE A 34 -7.56 -0.59 -2.36
C ILE A 34 -6.52 0.43 -1.89
N MET A 35 -6.33 1.51 -2.65
CA MET A 35 -5.46 2.60 -2.20
C MET A 35 -5.97 3.24 -0.89
N GLN A 36 -7.27 3.47 -0.76
CA GLN A 36 -7.87 3.97 0.48
C GLN A 36 -7.64 3.00 1.64
N GLN A 37 -7.82 1.69 1.43
CA GLN A 37 -7.55 0.69 2.46
C GLN A 37 -6.08 0.69 2.90
N HIS A 38 -5.15 0.88 1.97
CA HIS A 38 -3.73 1.01 2.29
C HIS A 38 -3.43 2.29 3.09
N LEU A 39 -4.04 3.43 2.73
CA LEU A 39 -3.93 4.68 3.50
C LEU A 39 -4.53 4.54 4.91
N ASP A 40 -5.62 3.79 5.06
CA ASP A 40 -6.23 3.52 6.36
C ASP A 40 -5.29 2.69 7.26
N LEU A 41 -4.52 1.75 6.70
CA LEU A 41 -3.48 1.01 7.44
C LEU A 41 -2.40 1.96 7.96
N ILE A 42 -1.89 2.85 7.09
CA ILE A 42 -0.90 3.88 7.48
C ILE A 42 -1.47 4.80 8.56
N SER A 43 -2.73 5.24 8.41
CA SER A 43 -3.39 6.10 9.39
C SER A 43 -3.55 5.42 10.75
N LYS A 44 -3.89 4.13 10.79
CA LYS A 44 -4.01 3.36 12.03
C LYS A 44 -2.67 3.15 12.72
N ARG A 45 -1.58 3.10 11.95
CA ARG A 45 -0.22 2.95 12.49
C ARG A 45 0.37 4.28 12.96
N THR A 46 -0.14 5.40 12.46
CA THR A 46 0.30 6.73 12.88
C THR A 46 -0.03 6.94 14.35
N GLU A 47 0.98 7.29 15.15
CA GLU A 47 0.80 7.60 16.57
C GLU A 47 -0.26 8.71 16.77
N PRO A 48 -1.04 8.67 17.85
CA PRO A 48 -1.94 9.76 18.20
C PRO A 48 -1.21 11.11 18.24
N GLU A 49 -1.90 12.19 17.83
CA GLU A 49 -1.35 13.55 17.74
C GLU A 49 -0.20 13.72 16.72
N ARG A 50 0.11 12.71 15.90
CA ARG A 50 1.03 12.85 14.76
C ARG A 50 0.30 12.87 13.43
N HIS A 51 0.95 13.48 12.46
CA HIS A 51 0.52 13.49 11.06
C HIS A 51 1.51 12.69 10.23
N ALA A 52 1.02 11.71 9.47
CA ALA A 52 1.82 11.03 8.47
C ALA A 52 1.78 11.80 7.14
N VAL A 53 2.94 11.97 6.52
CA VAL A 53 3.09 12.49 5.16
C VAL A 53 3.52 11.34 4.27
N VAL A 54 2.71 11.04 3.25
CA VAL A 54 2.99 9.98 2.28
C VAL A 54 3.62 10.58 1.04
N ILE A 55 4.79 10.07 0.65
CA ILE A 55 5.46 10.42 -0.61
C ILE A 55 5.25 9.27 -1.57
N MET A 56 4.60 9.54 -2.70
CA MET A 56 4.35 8.59 -3.78
C MET A 56 5.05 9.10 -5.05
N ASP A 57 5.56 8.20 -5.89
CA ASP A 57 6.29 8.52 -7.12
C ASP A 57 5.38 8.97 -8.28
N GLY A 58 4.07 9.09 -8.04
CA GLY A 58 3.11 9.59 -9.01
C GLY A 58 2.79 8.61 -10.14
N LEU A 59 3.32 7.39 -10.08
CA LEU A 59 2.92 6.30 -10.96
C LEU A 59 1.68 5.63 -10.36
N GLY A 60 0.53 5.89 -10.99
CA GLY A 60 -0.76 5.25 -10.71
C GLY A 60 -1.28 4.52 -11.93
#